data_AF-A0A6L6PR14-F1
#
_entry.id   AF-A0A6L6PR14-F1
#
_cell.length_a   1.000
_cell.length_b   1.000
_cell.length_c   1.000
_cell.angle_alpha   90.00
_cell.angle_beta   90.00
_cell.angle_gamma   90.00
#
_symmetry.space_group_name_H-M   'P 1'
#
loop_
_entity.id
_entity.type
_entity.pdbx_description
1 polymer ?
#
loop_
_entity_poly.entity_id
_entity_poly.type
_entity_poly.pdbx_seq_one_letter_code
_entity_poly.pdbx_strand_id
1 'polypeptide(L)'
;MVAAAPATASPALAPVAAVQPVAPPAPTWEVMPADKTLNVTLARWAAAAGWQLVWELPVDYAVSMRTELRGSFVEAVGMVAKSMDTAEVPMKAIFYDGNHVLRIVAKGTE
;
A
#
# COMPACT_ATOMS: atom_id res chain seq x y z
N MET A 1 -42.98 -57.87 -13.08
CA MET A 1 -41.79 -57.17 -13.64
C MET A 1 -42.01 -55.69 -13.49
N VAL A 2 -41.22 -55.00 -12.65
CA VAL A 2 -41.21 -53.53 -12.56
C VAL A 2 -39.81 -53.05 -12.94
N ALA A 3 -39.76 -52.10 -13.86
CA ALA A 3 -38.57 -51.61 -14.53
C ALA A 3 -38.26 -50.14 -14.19
N ALA A 4 -36.96 -49.85 -14.11
CA ALA A 4 -36.24 -48.61 -14.42
C ALA A 4 -36.36 -47.34 -13.53
N ALA A 5 -35.18 -46.90 -13.09
CA ALA A 5 -34.80 -45.67 -12.36
C ALA A 5 -34.61 -44.46 -13.31
N PRO A 6 -33.94 -43.33 -12.97
CA PRO A 6 -33.70 -42.64 -11.68
C PRO A 6 -34.15 -41.16 -11.71
N ALA A 7 -34.37 -40.53 -10.55
CA ALA A 7 -34.55 -39.07 -10.45
C ALA A 7 -33.20 -38.42 -10.06
N THR A 8 -32.66 -37.60 -10.97
CA THR A 8 -31.46 -36.77 -10.79
C THR A 8 -31.62 -35.79 -9.62
N ALA A 9 -30.62 -35.77 -8.75
CA ALA A 9 -30.49 -34.81 -7.65
C ALA A 9 -30.18 -33.41 -8.20
N SER A 10 -30.99 -32.43 -7.85
CA SER A 10 -30.72 -31.00 -8.10
C SER A 10 -29.67 -30.48 -7.11
N PRO A 11 -28.65 -29.73 -7.55
CA PRO A 11 -27.67 -29.16 -6.63
C PRO A 11 -28.28 -28.02 -5.82
N ALA A 12 -28.06 -28.06 -4.51
CA ALA A 12 -28.48 -27.04 -3.56
C ALA A 12 -27.80 -25.69 -3.86
N LEU A 13 -28.62 -24.66 -4.07
CA LEU A 13 -28.19 -23.26 -4.17
C LEU A 13 -27.77 -22.77 -2.77
N ALA A 14 -26.48 -22.50 -2.59
CA ALA A 14 -25.95 -21.83 -1.40
C ALA A 14 -26.50 -20.40 -1.32
N PRO A 15 -26.78 -19.87 -0.11
CA PRO A 15 -27.28 -18.52 0.06
C PRO A 15 -26.22 -17.51 -0.37
N VAL A 16 -26.62 -16.62 -1.29
CA VAL A 16 -25.86 -15.46 -1.74
C VAL A 16 -25.51 -14.59 -0.54
N ALA A 17 -24.22 -14.45 -0.25
CA ALA A 17 -23.74 -13.52 0.76
C ALA A 17 -24.14 -12.09 0.37
N ALA A 18 -24.81 -11.41 1.29
CA ALA A 18 -25.23 -10.02 1.13
C ALA A 18 -24.04 -9.15 0.70
N VAL A 19 -24.16 -8.54 -0.48
CA VAL A 19 -23.18 -7.59 -0.99
C VAL A 19 -23.31 -6.33 -0.15
N GLN A 20 -22.48 -6.23 0.90
CA GLN A 20 -22.35 -4.99 1.66
C GLN A 20 -21.94 -3.87 0.68
N PRO A 21 -22.43 -2.64 0.82
CA PRO A 21 -21.99 -1.52 0.01
C PRO A 21 -20.48 -1.38 0.23
N VAL A 22 -19.71 -1.83 -0.74
CA VAL A 22 -18.26 -1.83 -0.71
C VAL A 22 -17.89 -0.35 -0.74
N ALA A 23 -17.51 0.21 0.41
CA ALA A 23 -16.82 1.50 0.43
C ALA A 23 -15.71 1.44 -0.64
N PRO A 24 -15.51 2.50 -1.44
CA PRO A 24 -14.51 2.46 -2.51
C PRO A 24 -13.21 1.91 -1.92
N PRO A 25 -12.61 0.88 -2.54
CA PRO A 25 -11.48 0.19 -1.95
C PRO A 25 -10.40 1.23 -1.68
N ALA A 26 -10.05 1.40 -0.40
CA ALA A 26 -8.96 2.29 -0.04
C ALA A 26 -7.72 1.87 -0.84
N PRO A 27 -6.99 2.81 -1.46
CA PRO A 27 -5.81 2.47 -2.22
C PRO A 27 -4.86 1.66 -1.33
N THR A 28 -4.35 0.58 -1.89
CA THR A 28 -3.40 -0.29 -1.19
C THR A 28 -2.01 0.05 -1.70
N TRP A 29 -1.13 0.33 -0.76
CA TRP A 29 0.25 0.75 -0.98
C TRP A 29 1.16 -0.38 -0.55
N GLU A 30 1.76 -1.06 -1.53
CA GLU A 30 2.69 -2.13 -1.25
C GLU A 30 4.13 -1.62 -1.33
N VAL A 31 4.89 -1.92 -0.29
CA VAL A 31 6.34 -1.87 -0.26
C VAL A 31 6.84 -3.20 -0.77
N MET A 32 7.52 -3.23 -1.92
CA MET A 32 7.99 -4.47 -2.51
C MET A 32 9.51 -4.57 -2.34
N PRO A 33 10.07 -5.72 -1.93
CA PRO A 33 11.51 -5.91 -1.95
C PRO A 33 12.10 -5.85 -3.37
N ALA A 34 11.25 -5.98 -4.40
CA ALA A 34 11.60 -5.76 -5.80
C ALA A 34 11.98 -4.30 -6.11
N ASP A 35 11.46 -3.33 -5.35
CA ASP A 35 11.81 -1.91 -5.51
C ASP A 35 13.28 -1.65 -5.11
N LYS A 36 13.89 -2.58 -4.35
CA LYS A 36 15.24 -2.54 -3.77
C LYS A 36 15.45 -1.46 -2.72
N THR A 37 14.94 -0.25 -2.95
CA THR A 37 15.12 0.90 -2.07
C THR A 37 13.81 1.60 -1.79
N LEU A 38 13.75 2.25 -0.64
CA LEU A 38 12.59 2.96 -0.16
C LEU A 38 12.31 4.21 -1.00
N ASN A 39 13.37 4.81 -1.57
CA ASN A 39 13.28 5.84 -2.60
C ASN A 39 12.40 5.37 -3.78
N VAL A 40 12.71 4.21 -4.35
CA VAL A 40 11.97 3.67 -5.50
C VAL A 40 10.53 3.34 -5.13
N THR A 41 10.31 2.72 -3.96
CA THR A 41 8.95 2.45 -3.46
C THR A 41 8.13 3.73 -3.32
N LEU A 42 8.68 4.77 -2.68
CA LEU A 42 8.00 6.05 -2.50
C LEU A 42 7.82 6.78 -3.83
N ALA A 43 8.76 6.67 -4.76
CA ALA A 43 8.66 7.27 -6.09
C ALA A 43 7.49 6.65 -6.86
N ARG A 44 7.35 5.32 -6.78
CA ARG A 44 6.22 4.58 -7.34
C ARG A 44 4.89 5.02 -6.73
N TRP A 45 4.84 5.15 -5.40
CA TRP A 45 3.62 5.56 -4.72
C TRP A 45 3.24 7.00 -5.06
N ALA A 46 4.22 7.91 -5.05
CA ALA A 46 4.03 9.30 -5.41
C ALA A 46 3.50 9.39 -6.85
N ALA A 47 4.13 8.70 -7.81
CA ALA A 47 3.68 8.67 -9.19
C ALA A 47 2.24 8.14 -9.34
N ALA A 48 1.87 7.08 -8.62
CA ALA A 48 0.52 6.53 -8.63
C ALA A 48 -0.52 7.46 -7.98
N ALA A 49 -0.11 8.27 -7.00
CA ALA A 49 -0.96 9.29 -6.38
C ALA A 49 -0.99 10.62 -7.16
N GLY A 50 -0.13 10.81 -8.18
CA GLY A 50 0.05 12.08 -8.89
C GLY A 50 0.94 13.10 -8.15
N TRP A 51 1.78 12.63 -7.22
CA TRP A 51 2.73 13.41 -6.45
C TRP A 51 4.15 13.30 -7.00
N GLN A 52 4.97 14.32 -6.75
CA GLN A 52 6.40 14.30 -7.05
C GLN A 52 7.20 13.92 -5.81
N LEU A 53 8.07 12.93 -5.90
CA LEU A 53 9.02 12.60 -4.84
C LEU A 53 10.29 13.47 -4.98
N VAL A 54 10.65 14.14 -3.89
CA VAL A 54 11.95 14.81 -3.70
C VAL A 54 12.68 14.08 -2.58
N TRP A 55 13.75 13.37 -2.93
CA TRP A 55 14.56 12.63 -1.97
C TRP A 55 15.85 13.37 -1.69
N GLU A 56 16.02 13.80 -0.44
CA GLU A 56 17.20 14.55 0.02
C GLU A 56 17.96 13.83 1.13
N LEU A 57 17.60 12.58 1.41
CA LEU A 57 18.40 11.76 2.29
C LEU A 57 19.72 11.41 1.60
N PRO A 58 20.87 11.53 2.30
CA PRO A 58 22.16 11.08 1.79
C PRO A 58 22.28 9.54 1.76
N VAL A 59 21.30 8.84 2.32
CA VAL A 59 21.25 7.38 2.43
C VAL A 59 20.02 6.85 1.72
N ASP A 60 20.17 5.70 1.07
CA ASP A 60 19.06 4.93 0.51
C ASP A 60 18.77 3.73 1.40
N TYR A 61 17.52 3.63 1.85
CA TYR A 61 17.09 2.51 2.68
C TYR A 61 16.73 1.31 1.82
N ALA A 62 17.46 0.21 1.98
CA ALA A 62 17.15 -1.03 1.29
C ALA A 62 15.82 -1.61 1.83
N VAL A 63 14.91 -1.90 0.91
CA VAL A 63 13.64 -2.55 1.23
C VAL A 63 13.85 -4.06 1.14
N SER A 64 13.99 -4.70 2.29
CA SER A 64 14.13 -6.16 2.38
C SER A 64 12.83 -6.87 2.75
N MET A 65 11.84 -6.12 3.27
CA MET A 65 10.56 -6.67 3.70
C MET A 65 9.44 -6.17 2.80
N ARG A 66 8.47 -7.06 2.54
CA ARG A 66 7.20 -6.67 1.95
C ARG A 66 6.31 -6.08 3.03
N THR A 67 5.73 -4.92 2.77
CA THR A 67 4.77 -4.28 3.68
C THR A 67 3.57 -3.80 2.88
N GLU A 68 2.39 -4.17 3.30
CA GLU A 68 1.15 -3.84 2.61
C GLU A 68 0.35 -2.89 3.50
N LEU A 69 0.17 -1.66 3.04
CA LEU A 69 -0.44 -0.57 3.81
C LEU A 69 -1.74 -0.18 3.12
N ARG A 70 -2.82 -0.13 3.89
CA ARG A 70 -4.13 0.32 3.41
C ARG A 70 -4.38 1.74 3.89
N GLY A 71 -4.88 2.59 3.01
CA GLY A 71 -5.27 3.95 3.34
C GLY A 71 -4.81 4.95 2.29
N SER A 72 -4.85 6.23 2.65
CA SER A 72 -4.38 7.30 1.77
C SER A 72 -2.86 7.24 1.60
N PHE A 73 -2.35 7.79 0.50
CA PHE A 73 -0.91 7.93 0.23
C PHE A 73 -0.18 8.56 1.42
N VAL A 74 -0.71 9.66 1.96
CA VAL A 74 -0.15 10.38 3.12
C VAL A 74 -0.05 9.49 4.36
N GLU A 75 -1.09 8.68 4.63
CA GLU A 75 -1.13 7.75 5.75
C GLU A 75 -0.08 6.64 5.58
N ALA A 76 0.01 6.05 4.39
CA ALA A 76 0.98 5.01 4.09
C ALA A 76 2.42 5.51 4.24
N VAL A 77 2.74 6.66 3.66
CA VAL A 77 4.05 7.29 3.77
C VAL A 77 4.36 7.71 5.20
N GLY A 78 3.37 8.24 5.93
CA GLY A 78 3.49 8.59 7.34
C GLY A 78 3.81 7.37 8.22
N MET A 79 3.16 6.23 7.97
CA MET A 79 3.48 4.97 8.63
C MET A 79 4.92 4.52 8.35
N VAL A 80 5.37 4.58 7.09
CA VAL A 80 6.74 4.21 6.73
C VAL A 80 7.77 5.16 7.37
N ALA A 81 7.52 6.48 7.35
CA ALA A 81 8.36 7.47 8.02
C ALA A 81 8.44 7.23 9.53
N LYS A 82 7.32 6.90 10.16
CA LYS A 82 7.27 6.56 11.58
C LYS A 82 8.01 5.26 11.91
N SER A 83 7.93 4.24 11.06
CA SER A 83 8.73 3.01 11.20
C SER A 83 10.22 3.25 11.00
N MET A 84 10.60 4.26 10.23
CA MET A 84 11.99 4.67 10.03
C MET A 84 12.52 5.61 11.11
N ASP A 85 11.68 6.07 12.05
CA ASP A 85 12.13 6.90 13.19
C ASP A 85 13.12 6.16 14.10
N THR A 86 13.08 4.81 14.08
CA THR A 86 14.01 3.93 14.81
C THR A 86 15.22 3.49 13.99
N ALA A 87 15.33 3.93 12.73
CA ALA A 87 16.48 3.62 11.89
C ALA A 87 17.68 4.51 12.22
N GLU A 88 18.83 4.17 11.62
CA GLU A 88 20.10 4.86 11.87
C GLU A 88 20.06 6.35 11.50
N VAL A 89 19.37 6.71 10.40
CA VAL A 89 19.09 8.09 10.00
C VAL A 89 17.57 8.30 9.95
N PRO A 90 16.95 8.82 11.01
CA PRO A 90 15.50 8.99 11.02
C PRO A 90 15.07 9.88 9.86
N MET A 91 14.05 9.45 9.12
CA MET A 91 13.55 10.22 7.98
C MET A 91 12.27 10.98 8.34
N LYS A 92 12.10 12.15 7.75
CA LYS A 92 10.91 12.99 7.87
C LYS A 92 10.27 13.15 6.50
N ALA A 93 9.00 12.79 6.41
CA ALA A 93 8.18 13.02 5.22
C ALA A 93 7.44 14.36 5.36
N ILE A 94 7.65 15.26 4.40
CA ILE A 94 7.01 16.58 4.31
C ILE A 94 6.13 16.58 3.07
N PHE A 95 4.84 16.82 3.24
CA PHE A 95 3.87 16.86 2.15
C PHE A 95 3.53 18.31 1.82
N TYR A 96 3.76 18.70 0.58
CA TYR A 96 3.36 20.00 0.04
C TYR A 96 2.12 19.81 -0.81
N ASP A 97 0.95 19.99 -0.20
CA ASP A 97 -0.35 19.86 -0.87
C ASP A 97 -0.48 20.83 -2.05
N GLY A 98 -0.03 22.08 -1.89
CA GLY A 98 -0.14 23.11 -2.93
C GLY A 98 0.58 22.81 -4.25
N ASN A 99 1.58 21.90 -4.25
CA ASN A 99 2.30 21.50 -5.47
C ASN A 99 2.40 19.97 -5.62
N HIS A 100 1.63 19.22 -4.83
CA HIS A 100 1.69 17.76 -4.71
C HIS A 100 3.12 17.20 -4.63
N VAL A 101 3.98 17.79 -3.80
CA VAL A 101 5.36 17.32 -3.61
C VAL A 101 5.47 16.57 -2.30
N LEU A 102 5.96 15.33 -2.36
CA LEU A 102 6.44 14.58 -1.20
C LEU A 102 7.95 14.78 -1.08
N ARG A 103 8.40 15.42 -0.02
CA ARG A 103 9.81 15.65 0.27
C ARG A 103 10.26 14.78 1.43
N ILE A 104 11.32 14.00 1.24
CA ILE A 104 11.92 13.14 2.26
C ILE A 104 13.27 13.71 2.66
N VAL A 105 13.42 14.06 3.94
CA VAL A 105 14.63 14.67 4.52
C VAL A 105 15.08 13.92 5.77
N ALA A 106 16.34 14.09 6.17
CA ALA A 106 16.84 13.57 7.45
C ALA A 106 16.26 14.38 8.62
N LYS A 107 15.69 13.69 9.61
CA LYS A 107 15.23 14.27 10.87
C LYS A 107 16.45 14.60 11.73
N GLY A 108 17.00 15.80 11.55
CA GLY A 108 18.21 16.26 12.23
C GLY A 108 19.02 17.31 11.46
N THR A 109 18.67 17.54 10.19
CA THR A 109 19.19 18.66 9.40
C THR A 109 18.08 19.70 9.28
N GLU A 110 17.91 20.51 10.33
CA GLU A 110 17.08 21.73 10.32
C GLU A 110 17.99 22.96 10.28
#